data_AF-A0A326U667-F1
#
_entry.id   AF-A0A326U667-F1
#
_cell.length_a   1.000
_cell.length_b   1.000
_cell.length_c   1.000
_cell.angle_alpha   90.00
_cell.angle_beta   90.00
_cell.angle_gamma   90.00
#
_symmetry.space_group_name_H-M   'P 1'
#
loop_
_entity.id
_entity.type
_entity.pdbx_description
1 polymer ?
#
loop_
_entity_poly.entity_id
_entity_poly.type
_entity_poly.pdbx_seq_one_letter_code
_entity_poly.pdbx_strand_id
1 'polypeptide(L)'
;MAQERLKRGPEPPKASRKSLNNRVGLPLHSLNHRILSAVPLVVTTMPKATVVARRHKALTTVTWLNRRVFMVMLAVVLLMFLSGGVVIDAYGSTGKPIKTQAKPTTTSIASVNDWSSLSVTFGATETVTPTETVTPTATPDESDIQDDDSDSTGSGGAPPGYTGPYDDTEIPVNTETPAEETPTQSSQPPSSQPTAEHTPPAGKTPTPGKTATPEPTQTVPTPTPDTSGRELSNPQRGAQFYGDEQRPDGWPTTDTFLRLCWRDLEPTAHQYTFGQLEHQLKQAQSRQYMLNLRVMAEVPGQKCLPDDLKGYKDPQFLPRAEQLFQQLGAKFGDQKSLGWIDIGLYGCMGEWRASCSDDKQADTLSLEEMKKLIDLQVNAFPGKRFLMFPYQLDALKYALGLQRALPVGLRVNGLGTRDLDGARANVQAVEAIWPKAPIYFDFGKDPDFQQALTDIQTFRASVVGDGGGNLRDFSSYTHAQQQALLEIFRRSGYRFVLNDVTLSTTVAPGGRMVISVQWANDGVAPVYHPWSVVYQLRNADGRVVWSDESNLSLMSIGPQSTTSDDESFVLPETLARGTYTLTLQVRDTQGFYRPLQLSIKPGPLADGSYTLGAIRIQ
;
A
#
# COMPACT_ATOMS: atom_id res chain seq x y z
N MET A 1 7.54 -61.75 32.59
CA MET A 1 7.03 -63.12 32.84
C MET A 1 5.56 -63.17 32.44
N ALA A 2 5.03 -64.34 32.08
CA ALA A 2 3.76 -64.47 31.35
C ALA A 2 2.75 -65.40 32.04
N GLN A 3 1.51 -65.43 31.49
CA GLN A 3 0.36 -66.28 31.86
C GLN A 3 -0.38 -65.82 33.13
N GLU A 4 -1.71 -65.96 33.29
CA GLU A 4 -2.74 -66.82 32.65
C GLU A 4 -4.00 -66.00 32.21
N ARG A 5 -4.63 -66.23 31.04
CA ARG A 5 -5.65 -67.26 30.66
C ARG A 5 -6.99 -67.20 31.45
N LEU A 6 -8.19 -67.50 30.91
CA LEU A 6 -8.82 -67.49 29.55
C LEU A 6 -10.28 -68.07 29.68
N LYS A 7 -11.31 -67.51 29.00
CA LYS A 7 -12.48 -68.19 28.33
C LYS A 7 -13.60 -67.19 27.94
N ARG A 8 -13.89 -66.98 26.63
CA ARG A 8 -15.02 -67.54 25.82
C ARG A 8 -16.43 -67.14 26.35
N GLY A 9 -17.34 -66.46 25.64
CA GLY A 9 -17.72 -66.41 24.20
C GLY A 9 -18.88 -67.39 23.90
N PRO A 10 -19.83 -67.21 22.93
CA PRO A 10 -19.93 -66.21 21.83
C PRO A 10 -21.35 -65.58 21.58
N GLU A 11 -21.48 -64.81 20.48
CA GLU A 11 -22.70 -64.24 19.83
C GLU A 11 -23.30 -65.21 18.74
N PRO A 12 -24.32 -64.90 17.89
CA PRO A 12 -25.47 -63.94 17.92
C PRO A 12 -26.81 -64.71 17.55
N PRO A 13 -27.72 -64.41 16.57
CA PRO A 13 -28.33 -63.17 16.00
C PRO A 13 -29.91 -63.21 15.77
N LYS A 14 -30.47 -62.17 15.10
CA LYS A 14 -31.68 -62.11 14.18
C LYS A 14 -33.14 -61.83 14.68
N ALA A 15 -33.63 -60.65 14.27
CA ALA A 15 -34.77 -60.39 13.34
C ALA A 15 -36.29 -60.37 13.74
N SER A 16 -36.82 -59.14 13.84
CA SER A 16 -37.91 -58.57 13.02
C SER A 16 -39.43 -58.70 13.33
N ARG A 17 -40.13 -57.58 13.04
CA ARG A 17 -41.47 -57.38 12.42
C ARG A 17 -42.77 -57.19 13.26
N LYS A 18 -43.44 -56.07 12.90
CA LYS A 18 -44.91 -55.79 12.80
C LYS A 18 -45.74 -55.55 14.08
N SER A 19 -46.86 -54.80 14.07
CA SER A 19 -47.38 -53.64 13.28
C SER A 19 -48.85 -53.32 13.66
N LEU A 20 -49.35 -52.10 13.37
CA LEU A 20 -50.79 -51.67 13.32
C LEU A 20 -51.48 -51.50 14.70
N ASN A 21 -52.52 -50.67 14.93
CA ASN A 21 -53.33 -49.72 14.12
C ASN A 21 -53.99 -48.70 15.12
N ASN A 22 -54.42 -47.46 14.81
CA ASN A 22 -55.50 -46.99 13.90
C ASN A 22 -55.38 -45.43 13.78
N ARG A 23 -55.57 -44.75 12.63
CA ARG A 23 -56.85 -44.35 11.94
C ARG A 23 -57.71 -43.36 12.76
N VAL A 24 -58.36 -42.28 12.26
CA VAL A 24 -58.83 -41.77 10.93
C VAL A 24 -58.77 -40.21 10.97
N GLY A 25 -58.69 -39.39 9.90
CA GLY A 25 -58.54 -39.62 8.45
C GLY A 25 -58.66 -38.32 7.62
N LEU A 26 -58.52 -38.47 6.30
CA LEU A 26 -58.65 -37.44 5.23
C LEU A 26 -60.07 -37.48 4.60
N PRO A 27 -60.47 -36.48 3.78
CA PRO A 27 -60.24 -36.60 2.32
C PRO A 27 -59.78 -35.31 1.61
N LEU A 28 -59.15 -35.49 0.44
CA LEU A 28 -58.84 -34.42 -0.51
C LEU A 28 -60.08 -34.05 -1.35
N HIS A 29 -60.07 -32.84 -1.93
CA HIS A 29 -60.63 -32.62 -3.26
C HIS A 29 -59.75 -31.65 -4.08
N SER A 30 -59.63 -31.94 -5.37
CA SER A 30 -58.99 -31.11 -6.38
C SER A 30 -59.99 -30.11 -6.99
N LEU A 31 -59.51 -28.94 -7.43
CA LEU A 31 -59.75 -28.42 -8.80
C LEU A 31 -58.94 -27.14 -9.09
N ASN A 32 -58.58 -26.93 -10.36
CA ASN A 32 -58.20 -25.62 -10.91
C ASN A 32 -59.45 -24.72 -11.02
N HIS A 33 -59.30 -23.40 -10.85
CA HIS A 33 -59.79 -22.41 -11.83
C HIS A 33 -59.28 -20.98 -11.53
N ARG A 34 -59.05 -20.20 -12.61
CA ARG A 34 -58.89 -18.74 -12.56
C ARG A 34 -60.21 -18.05 -12.21
N ILE A 35 -60.16 -16.85 -11.62
CA ILE A 35 -61.04 -15.69 -11.95
C ILE A 35 -60.45 -14.38 -11.39
N LEU A 36 -60.76 -13.26 -12.03
CA LEU A 36 -60.32 -11.90 -11.66
C LEU A 36 -61.19 -11.28 -10.54
N SER A 37 -60.62 -10.33 -9.79
CA SER A 37 -61.18 -9.02 -9.35
C SER A 37 -60.44 -8.56 -8.08
N ALA A 38 -60.24 -7.28 -7.71
CA ALA A 38 -60.10 -5.96 -8.33
C ALA A 38 -60.18 -4.92 -7.17
N VAL A 39 -59.48 -3.76 -7.27
CA VAL A 39 -59.67 -2.53 -6.43
C VAL A 39 -59.16 -2.61 -4.95
N PRO A 40 -58.71 -1.51 -4.28
CA PRO A 40 -58.48 -0.11 -4.73
C PRO A 40 -57.04 0.41 -4.63
N LEU A 41 -56.79 1.48 -5.41
CA LEU A 41 -55.77 2.49 -5.14
C LEU A 41 -56.29 3.46 -4.05
N VAL A 42 -55.53 3.69 -2.97
CA VAL A 42 -55.85 4.71 -1.96
C VAL A 42 -54.86 5.87 -2.07
N VAL A 43 -55.37 7.03 -2.45
CA VAL A 43 -54.65 8.31 -2.40
C VAL A 43 -54.99 9.00 -1.07
N THR A 44 -54.00 9.21 -0.22
CA THR A 44 -54.11 10.06 0.98
C THR A 44 -53.20 11.27 0.86
N THR A 45 -53.81 12.45 0.76
CA THR A 45 -53.17 13.76 0.81
C THR A 45 -53.23 14.35 2.22
N MET A 46 -52.13 14.88 2.75
CA MET A 46 -52.01 15.89 3.83
C MET A 46 -50.54 16.35 3.93
N PRO A 47 -50.20 17.48 4.58
CA PRO A 47 -50.69 18.83 4.34
C PRO A 47 -49.52 19.83 4.09
N LYS A 48 -49.84 21.10 3.76
CA LYS A 48 -48.84 22.17 3.66
C LYS A 48 -48.34 22.61 5.04
N ALA A 49 -47.03 22.83 5.18
CA ALA A 49 -46.42 23.57 6.29
C ALA A 49 -45.41 24.60 5.76
N THR A 50 -45.27 25.73 6.46
CA THR A 50 -44.63 26.96 5.94
C THR A 50 -43.23 27.18 6.52
N VAL A 51 -42.26 27.36 5.62
CA VAL A 51 -40.97 28.10 5.73
C VAL A 51 -40.28 28.22 7.12
N VAL A 52 -39.09 27.62 7.22
CA VAL A 52 -37.92 28.30 7.84
C VAL A 52 -36.68 28.06 6.97
N ALA A 53 -36.32 29.02 6.13
CA ALA A 53 -35.10 28.98 5.33
C ALA A 53 -33.94 29.67 6.07
N ARG A 54 -33.09 28.91 6.77
CA ARG A 54 -31.80 29.44 7.25
C ARG A 54 -30.84 29.60 6.06
N ARG A 55 -30.65 30.84 5.60
CA ARG A 55 -29.56 31.19 4.68
C ARG A 55 -28.22 31.01 5.41
N HIS A 56 -27.28 30.32 4.79
CA HIS A 56 -25.86 30.57 5.01
C HIS A 56 -25.29 31.19 3.73
N LYS A 57 -24.70 32.38 3.86
CA LYS A 57 -24.00 33.06 2.78
C LYS A 57 -22.60 32.45 2.67
N ALA A 58 -22.32 31.74 1.58
CA ALA A 58 -20.96 31.64 1.06
C ALA A 58 -20.87 32.56 -0.16
N LEU A 59 -19.89 33.47 -0.19
CA LEU A 59 -19.63 34.29 -1.36
C LEU A 59 -18.96 33.42 -2.43
N THR A 60 -19.57 33.32 -3.60
CA THR A 60 -18.92 32.81 -4.82
C THR A 60 -18.73 33.95 -5.80
N THR A 61 -17.51 34.49 -5.85
CA THR A 61 -17.11 35.49 -6.85
C THR A 61 -16.68 34.77 -8.13
N VAL A 62 -17.64 34.50 -9.03
CA VAL A 62 -17.33 33.91 -10.34
C VAL A 62 -16.94 35.01 -11.32
N THR A 63 -15.65 35.14 -11.61
CA THR A 63 -15.15 35.99 -12.69
C THR A 63 -15.34 35.32 -14.05
N TRP A 64 -15.77 36.12 -15.02
CA TRP A 64 -16.00 35.71 -16.40
C TRP A 64 -14.70 35.31 -17.12
N LEU A 65 -14.67 34.15 -17.78
CA LEU A 65 -13.72 33.92 -18.89
C LEU A 65 -14.30 33.02 -20.00
N ASN A 66 -14.34 33.57 -21.21
CA ASN A 66 -14.43 32.92 -22.54
C ASN A 66 -15.39 31.72 -22.76
N ARG A 67 -16.67 32.05 -23.00
CA ARG A 67 -17.67 31.18 -23.67
C ARG A 67 -17.19 30.47 -24.95
N ARG A 68 -16.20 31.01 -25.68
CA ARG A 68 -15.68 30.41 -26.93
C ARG A 68 -14.85 29.15 -26.69
N VAL A 69 -14.10 29.05 -25.58
CA VAL A 69 -13.30 27.86 -25.27
C VAL A 69 -14.19 26.70 -24.87
N PHE A 70 -15.25 26.97 -24.12
CA PHE A 70 -16.23 25.97 -23.68
C PHE A 70 -17.00 25.34 -24.85
N MET A 71 -17.34 26.11 -25.90
CA MET A 71 -17.97 25.56 -27.11
C MET A 71 -17.02 24.70 -27.96
N VAL A 72 -15.72 25.02 -28.01
CA VAL A 72 -14.73 24.18 -28.73
C VAL A 72 -14.51 22.87 -27.98
N MET A 73 -14.38 22.90 -26.65
CA MET A 73 -14.32 21.69 -25.82
C MET A 73 -15.56 20.79 -26.03
N LEU A 74 -16.77 21.37 -26.02
CA LEU A 74 -18.00 20.61 -26.22
C LEU A 74 -18.08 19.99 -27.63
N ALA A 75 -17.60 20.69 -28.66
CA ALA A 75 -17.57 20.17 -30.03
C ALA A 75 -16.55 19.02 -30.21
N VAL A 76 -15.37 19.11 -29.57
CA VAL A 76 -14.36 18.04 -29.59
C VAL A 76 -14.89 16.78 -28.88
N VAL A 77 -15.54 16.94 -27.71
CA VAL A 77 -16.20 15.82 -27.02
C VAL A 77 -17.32 15.22 -27.88
N LEU A 78 -18.13 16.03 -28.56
CA LEU A 78 -19.19 15.52 -29.44
C LEU A 78 -18.65 14.76 -30.67
N LEU A 79 -17.51 15.18 -31.24
CA LEU A 79 -16.85 14.43 -32.32
C LEU A 79 -16.24 13.11 -31.82
N MET A 80 -15.69 13.07 -30.61
CA MET A 80 -15.14 11.84 -30.02
C MET A 80 -16.22 10.79 -29.71
N PHE A 81 -17.46 11.20 -29.46
CA PHE A 81 -18.59 10.27 -29.30
C PHE A 81 -19.23 9.79 -30.62
N LEU A 82 -18.83 10.33 -31.77
CA LEU A 82 -19.40 9.98 -33.09
C LEU A 82 -18.49 9.10 -33.97
N SER A 83 -17.31 8.71 -33.48
CA SER A 83 -16.36 7.83 -34.17
C SER A 83 -16.24 6.41 -33.56
N GLY A 84 -16.95 6.13 -32.47
CA GLY A 84 -17.08 4.80 -31.89
C GLY A 84 -18.19 4.00 -32.55
N GLY A 85 -17.85 3.08 -33.46
CA GLY A 85 -18.83 2.24 -34.15
C GLY A 85 -19.53 1.25 -33.22
N VAL A 86 -20.83 1.46 -32.96
CA VAL A 86 -21.69 0.49 -32.27
C VAL A 86 -22.51 -0.29 -33.31
N VAL A 87 -22.23 -1.58 -33.44
CA VAL A 87 -23.14 -2.51 -34.13
C VAL A 87 -24.29 -2.83 -33.17
N ILE A 88 -25.52 -2.50 -33.58
CA ILE A 88 -26.74 -2.86 -32.85
C ILE A 88 -27.30 -4.14 -33.49
N ASP A 89 -27.05 -5.30 -32.86
CA ASP A 89 -27.75 -6.53 -33.22
C ASP A 89 -29.13 -6.58 -32.55
N ALA A 90 -30.17 -6.66 -33.37
CA ALA A 90 -31.54 -6.82 -32.93
C ALA A 90 -31.93 -8.30 -32.93
N TYR A 91 -32.33 -8.84 -31.77
CA TYR A 91 -32.83 -10.21 -31.68
C TYR A 91 -34.24 -10.34 -32.28
N GLY A 92 -34.32 -10.96 -33.46
CA GLY A 92 -35.56 -11.46 -34.07
C GLY A 92 -35.66 -12.98 -33.96
N SER A 93 -36.84 -13.50 -33.64
CA SER A 93 -37.06 -14.95 -33.49
C SER A 93 -37.24 -15.66 -34.84
N THR A 94 -36.60 -16.82 -34.99
CA THR A 94 -37.12 -18.08 -35.61
C THR A 94 -35.99 -19.10 -35.69
N GLY A 95 -36.30 -20.40 -35.74
CA GLY A 95 -35.35 -21.46 -35.40
C GLY A 95 -34.92 -22.41 -36.54
N LYS A 96 -33.89 -23.20 -36.19
CA LYS A 96 -33.30 -24.37 -36.87
C LYS A 96 -32.33 -24.11 -38.04
N PRO A 97 -31.36 -25.03 -38.26
CA PRO A 97 -30.04 -24.67 -38.77
C PRO A 97 -29.82 -25.00 -40.24
N ILE A 98 -28.87 -24.30 -40.86
CA ILE A 98 -28.29 -24.65 -42.17
C ILE A 98 -26.78 -24.81 -42.01
N LYS A 99 -26.24 -25.93 -42.50
CA LYS A 99 -24.78 -26.14 -42.65
C LYS A 99 -24.34 -25.60 -44.01
N THR A 100 -23.32 -24.75 -44.03
CA THR A 100 -22.44 -24.54 -45.19
C THR A 100 -21.00 -24.44 -44.71
N GLN A 101 -20.10 -25.14 -45.39
CA GLN A 101 -18.65 -25.08 -45.12
C GLN A 101 -18.04 -23.89 -45.87
N ALA A 102 -17.17 -23.14 -45.20
CA ALA A 102 -16.17 -22.30 -45.86
C ALA A 102 -14.88 -22.31 -45.03
N LYS A 103 -13.74 -22.58 -45.67
CA LYS A 103 -12.41 -22.43 -45.04
C LYS A 103 -12.09 -20.94 -44.90
N PRO A 104 -11.62 -20.45 -43.73
CA PRO A 104 -10.93 -19.18 -43.67
C PRO A 104 -9.47 -19.35 -44.11
N THR A 105 -9.07 -18.59 -45.12
CA THR A 105 -7.66 -18.44 -45.51
C THR A 105 -6.97 -17.47 -44.57
N THR A 106 -5.80 -17.82 -44.05
CA THR A 106 -5.03 -16.98 -43.13
C THR A 106 -4.38 -15.80 -43.86
N THR A 107 -4.76 -14.56 -43.52
CA THR A 107 -3.99 -13.36 -43.88
C THR A 107 -3.66 -12.59 -42.60
N SER A 108 -2.40 -12.66 -42.19
CA SER A 108 -1.85 -11.90 -41.07
C SER A 108 -1.57 -10.46 -41.51
N ILE A 109 -2.15 -9.47 -40.84
CA ILE A 109 -1.69 -8.08 -40.92
C ILE A 109 -0.65 -7.88 -39.82
N ALA A 110 0.62 -7.80 -40.21
CA ALA A 110 1.70 -7.49 -39.29
C ALA A 110 1.68 -6.00 -38.91
N SER A 111 1.82 -5.71 -37.61
CA SER A 111 2.02 -4.35 -37.10
C SER A 111 3.43 -3.87 -37.43
N VAL A 112 3.55 -2.78 -38.18
CA VAL A 112 4.83 -2.12 -38.45
C VAL A 112 5.15 -1.17 -37.31
N ASN A 113 6.13 -1.55 -36.47
CA ASN A 113 6.83 -0.65 -35.56
C ASN A 113 8.33 -0.80 -35.84
N ASP A 114 8.85 0.02 -36.75
CA ASP A 114 10.29 0.16 -36.97
C ASP A 114 10.66 1.64 -36.80
N TRP A 115 11.43 1.91 -35.75
CA TRP A 115 12.06 3.21 -35.48
C TRP A 115 13.51 2.96 -35.06
N SER A 116 14.28 2.41 -35.99
CA SER A 116 15.74 2.33 -35.89
C SER A 116 16.42 3.18 -36.98
N SER A 117 16.58 4.48 -36.74
CA SER A 117 17.64 5.31 -37.37
C SER A 117 17.59 6.78 -36.92
N LEU A 118 18.61 7.19 -36.15
CA LEU A 118 19.07 8.57 -36.12
C LEU A 118 20.59 8.56 -35.99
N SER A 119 21.25 8.57 -37.15
CA SER A 119 22.72 8.65 -37.26
C SER A 119 23.18 10.09 -37.05
N VAL A 120 24.07 10.32 -36.09
CA VAL A 120 24.81 11.58 -35.95
C VAL A 120 26.26 11.35 -36.36
N THR A 121 26.68 12.01 -37.43
CA THR A 121 28.04 11.92 -37.97
C THR A 121 28.98 12.83 -37.17
N PHE A 122 30.05 12.26 -36.61
CA PHE A 122 31.24 13.02 -36.23
C PHE A 122 32.43 12.56 -37.08
N GLY A 123 33.14 13.52 -37.67
CA GLY A 123 34.32 13.27 -38.50
C GLY A 123 35.54 12.89 -37.66
N ALA A 124 36.40 12.05 -38.24
CA ALA A 124 37.70 11.62 -37.72
C ALA A 124 38.67 12.83 -37.55
N THR A 125 39.80 12.76 -36.87
CA THR A 125 40.83 11.69 -36.88
C THR A 125 41.74 11.74 -35.65
N GLU A 126 42.23 10.60 -35.17
CA GLU A 126 43.67 10.38 -34.96
C GLU A 126 44.04 8.89 -34.86
N THR A 127 45.34 8.61 -35.05
CA THR A 127 45.87 7.31 -35.51
C THR A 127 46.42 6.46 -34.36
N VAL A 128 46.15 5.16 -34.36
CA VAL A 128 46.76 4.20 -33.42
C VAL A 128 47.73 3.28 -34.15
N THR A 129 48.96 3.17 -33.62
CA THR A 129 49.96 2.17 -34.00
C THR A 129 50.16 1.21 -32.83
N PRO A 130 50.17 -0.12 -33.02
CA PRO A 130 50.34 -1.09 -31.93
C PRO A 130 51.82 -1.35 -31.62
N THR A 131 52.13 -1.89 -30.42
CA THR A 131 52.92 -3.13 -30.14
C THR A 131 53.13 -3.25 -28.62
N GLU A 132 52.77 -4.38 -27.99
CA GLU A 132 53.68 -5.29 -27.25
C GLU A 132 52.94 -6.33 -26.39
N THR A 133 53.67 -7.40 -26.07
CA THR A 133 53.17 -8.75 -25.72
C THR A 133 53.86 -9.26 -24.46
N VAL A 134 53.14 -9.79 -23.46
CA VAL A 134 53.71 -10.74 -22.48
C VAL A 134 52.71 -11.86 -22.13
N THR A 135 53.27 -13.06 -22.00
CA THR A 135 52.68 -14.41 -21.88
C THR A 135 52.16 -14.76 -20.46
N PRO A 136 51.17 -15.67 -20.29
CA PRO A 136 50.69 -16.16 -18.99
C PRO A 136 51.63 -17.18 -18.30
N THR A 137 51.37 -17.47 -17.02
CA THR A 137 52.03 -18.52 -16.22
C THR A 137 51.01 -19.54 -15.68
N ALA A 138 51.46 -20.78 -15.43
CA ALA A 138 50.67 -22.00 -15.48
C ALA A 138 50.06 -22.53 -14.16
N THR A 139 49.21 -23.55 -14.31
CA THR A 139 48.70 -24.49 -13.32
C THR A 139 49.76 -25.45 -12.76
N PRO A 140 49.39 -26.25 -11.75
CA PRO A 140 49.78 -27.66 -11.71
C PRO A 140 48.57 -28.63 -11.65
N ASP A 141 48.81 -29.80 -12.26
CA ASP A 141 48.11 -31.10 -12.21
C ASP A 141 48.00 -31.68 -10.77
N GLU A 142 47.35 -32.82 -10.46
CA GLU A 142 46.25 -33.67 -11.00
C GLU A 142 46.06 -34.81 -9.95
N SER A 143 45.05 -35.69 -10.11
CA SER A 143 44.84 -36.98 -9.43
C SER A 143 44.24 -36.92 -8.00
N ASP A 144 43.37 -37.84 -7.57
CA ASP A 144 42.80 -39.03 -8.25
C ASP A 144 41.52 -39.52 -7.51
N ILE A 145 40.64 -40.28 -8.20
CA ILE A 145 39.77 -41.37 -7.64
C ILE A 145 38.69 -40.93 -6.58
N GLN A 146 37.41 -41.33 -6.57
CA GLN A 146 36.68 -42.51 -7.07
C GLN A 146 35.16 -42.24 -7.20
N ASP A 147 34.44 -43.08 -7.96
CA ASP A 147 32.97 -43.18 -7.91
C ASP A 147 32.46 -43.83 -6.61
N ASP A 148 31.24 -43.50 -6.17
CA ASP A 148 30.36 -44.48 -5.51
C ASP A 148 28.87 -44.13 -5.71
N ASP A 149 28.09 -45.10 -6.18
CA ASP A 149 26.64 -45.01 -6.37
C ASP A 149 25.90 -45.22 -5.03
N SER A 150 24.90 -44.40 -4.71
CA SER A 150 23.79 -44.88 -3.87
C SER A 150 22.45 -44.18 -4.15
N ASP A 151 21.55 -44.96 -4.75
CA ASP A 151 20.14 -44.65 -4.91
C ASP A 151 19.40 -44.79 -3.57
N SER A 152 18.67 -43.75 -3.12
CA SER A 152 17.61 -43.96 -2.11
C SER A 152 16.47 -42.94 -2.24
N THR A 153 15.25 -43.48 -2.25
CA THR A 153 14.00 -42.74 -2.29
C THR A 153 13.60 -42.26 -0.89
N GLY A 154 13.19 -40.99 -0.74
CA GLY A 154 12.87 -40.40 0.56
C GLY A 154 11.77 -39.33 0.52
N SER A 155 10.61 -39.67 1.07
CA SER A 155 9.42 -38.83 1.28
C SER A 155 9.68 -37.36 1.65
N GLY A 156 8.93 -36.44 1.02
CA GLY A 156 8.94 -35.02 1.37
C GLY A 156 8.39 -34.76 2.79
N GLY A 157 9.15 -34.03 3.60
CA GLY A 157 8.75 -33.52 4.91
C GLY A 157 8.55 -32.01 4.91
N ALA A 158 7.65 -31.51 5.76
CA ALA A 158 7.46 -30.08 5.98
C ALA A 158 8.71 -29.44 6.64
N PRO A 159 9.02 -28.15 6.38
CA PRO A 159 10.12 -27.46 7.05
C PRO A 159 9.87 -27.37 8.56
N PRO A 160 10.92 -27.47 9.39
CA PRO A 160 10.79 -27.55 10.85
C PRO A 160 10.37 -26.21 11.48
N GLY A 161 9.70 -26.30 12.63
CA GLY A 161 9.27 -25.13 13.41
C GLY A 161 10.42 -24.33 14.00
N TYR A 162 10.22 -23.02 14.09
CA TYR A 162 11.25 -22.05 14.46
C TYR A 162 11.42 -21.93 15.98
N THR A 163 12.47 -22.53 16.54
CA THR A 163 12.99 -22.21 17.89
C THR A 163 14.52 -22.31 17.88
N GLY A 164 15.21 -21.18 17.69
CA GLY A 164 16.66 -21.04 17.78
C GLY A 164 17.05 -19.79 18.59
N PRO A 165 18.21 -19.77 19.26
CA PRO A 165 18.56 -18.74 20.23
C PRO A 165 19.00 -17.43 19.56
N TYR A 166 18.65 -16.29 20.16
CA TYR A 166 19.20 -14.99 19.77
C TYR A 166 20.61 -14.82 20.33
N ASP A 167 21.52 -14.31 19.48
CA ASP A 167 22.91 -14.03 19.80
C ASP A 167 23.05 -12.60 20.37
N ASP A 168 23.42 -12.50 21.65
CA ASP A 168 23.63 -11.23 22.35
C ASP A 168 25.01 -10.63 21.97
N THR A 169 25.09 -9.95 20.82
CA THR A 169 26.25 -9.13 20.46
C THR A 169 25.94 -7.63 20.60
N GLU A 170 26.16 -7.11 21.80
CA GLU A 170 26.14 -5.67 22.08
C GLU A 170 27.24 -4.94 21.29
N ILE A 171 26.86 -3.93 20.51
CA ILE A 171 27.78 -2.92 19.97
C ILE A 171 27.52 -1.62 20.75
N PRO A 172 28.55 -0.97 21.35
CA PRO A 172 28.35 0.04 22.38
C PRO A 172 27.73 1.33 21.84
N VAL A 173 26.70 1.82 22.54
CA VAL A 173 26.08 3.12 22.32
C VAL A 173 26.76 4.17 23.20
N ASN A 174 27.41 5.16 22.58
CA ASN A 174 27.91 6.33 23.31
C ASN A 174 26.74 7.19 23.80
N THR A 175 26.61 7.33 25.12
CA THR A 175 25.61 8.18 25.78
C THR A 175 26.22 9.47 26.30
N GLU A 176 25.80 10.61 25.78
CA GLU A 176 25.84 11.89 26.50
C GLU A 176 24.46 12.54 26.44
N THR A 177 23.94 12.92 27.62
CA THR A 177 22.59 13.47 27.82
C THR A 177 22.70 14.89 28.38
N PRO A 178 22.04 15.90 27.79
CA PRO A 178 21.74 17.15 28.46
C PRO A 178 20.35 17.12 29.13
N ALA A 179 20.20 17.87 30.22
CA ALA A 179 19.07 17.77 31.15
C ALA A 179 17.75 18.42 30.67
N GLU A 180 16.66 18.01 31.32
CA GLU A 180 15.28 18.43 31.12
C GLU A 180 14.91 19.55 32.12
N GLU A 181 14.41 20.69 31.64
CA GLU A 181 13.84 21.76 32.49
C GLU A 181 12.32 21.87 32.30
N THR A 182 11.59 21.77 33.41
CA THR A 182 10.13 21.93 33.49
C THR A 182 9.72 23.41 33.57
N PRO A 183 8.58 23.81 32.97
CA PRO A 183 7.75 24.83 33.60
C PRO A 183 6.25 24.48 33.71
N THR A 184 5.62 25.09 34.71
CA THR A 184 4.32 24.73 35.30
C THR A 184 3.10 25.43 34.64
N GLN A 185 1.90 24.86 34.80
CA GLN A 185 0.61 25.38 34.33
C GLN A 185 0.12 26.67 35.03
N SER A 186 -0.79 27.40 34.34
CA SER A 186 -1.94 28.24 34.80
C SER A 186 -2.03 29.52 33.93
N SER A 187 -3.17 30.07 33.46
CA SER A 187 -4.62 29.90 33.73
C SER A 187 -5.49 30.42 32.55
N GLN A 188 -6.81 30.22 32.61
CA GLN A 188 -7.87 30.79 31.75
C GLN A 188 -8.99 31.37 32.66
N PRO A 189 -10.00 32.14 32.16
CA PRO A 189 -10.08 33.04 31.00
C PRO A 189 -10.65 34.43 31.42
N PRO A 190 -11.09 35.30 30.49
CA PRO A 190 -12.48 35.78 30.63
C PRO A 190 -13.28 35.92 29.32
N SER A 191 -14.60 36.07 29.47
CA SER A 191 -15.61 36.26 28.41
C SER A 191 -16.25 37.65 28.53
N SER A 192 -16.56 38.33 27.41
CA SER A 192 -17.89 38.93 27.15
C SER A 192 -18.00 39.78 25.86
N GLN A 193 -18.77 39.25 24.88
CA GLN A 193 -19.83 39.92 24.07
C GLN A 193 -19.60 41.24 23.26
N PRO A 194 -20.51 41.58 22.29
CA PRO A 194 -20.12 42.25 21.04
C PRO A 194 -20.48 43.73 20.92
N THR A 195 -19.88 44.43 19.95
CA THR A 195 -20.15 45.85 19.66
C THR A 195 -20.51 46.12 18.19
N ALA A 196 -21.65 46.81 18.02
CA ALA A 196 -22.14 47.66 16.93
C ALA A 196 -21.64 47.52 15.48
N GLU A 197 -22.63 47.42 14.59
CA GLU A 197 -22.57 47.57 13.13
C GLU A 197 -22.31 49.04 12.73
N HIS A 198 -21.29 49.31 11.89
CA HIS A 198 -21.00 50.65 11.36
C HIS A 198 -21.04 50.67 9.82
N THR A 199 -21.91 51.52 9.26
CA THR A 199 -22.05 51.75 7.81
C THR A 199 -20.83 52.47 7.23
N PRO A 200 -20.30 52.09 6.05
CA PRO A 200 -19.11 52.72 5.48
C PRO A 200 -19.42 54.07 4.81
N PRO A 201 -18.52 55.07 4.88
CA PRO A 201 -18.60 56.28 4.06
C PRO A 201 -18.16 56.02 2.62
N ALA A 202 -18.69 56.83 1.69
CA ALA A 202 -18.50 56.64 0.26
C ALA A 202 -17.13 57.11 -0.27
N GLY A 203 -16.60 56.34 -1.22
CA GLY A 203 -15.92 56.86 -2.41
C GLY A 203 -14.57 57.56 -2.24
N LYS A 204 -13.48 56.79 -2.42
CA LYS A 204 -12.29 57.27 -3.15
C LYS A 204 -11.90 56.25 -4.21
N THR A 205 -11.75 56.71 -5.44
CA THR A 205 -11.34 55.92 -6.61
C THR A 205 -9.96 55.29 -6.35
N PRO A 206 -9.74 54.00 -6.64
CA PRO A 206 -8.40 53.42 -6.57
C PRO A 206 -7.51 54.06 -7.64
N THR A 207 -6.40 54.65 -7.22
CA THR A 207 -5.26 54.92 -8.11
C THR A 207 -4.81 53.59 -8.73
N PRO A 208 -4.48 53.51 -10.04
CA PRO A 208 -3.92 52.30 -10.61
C PRO A 208 -2.66 51.91 -9.83
N GLY A 209 -2.72 50.79 -9.11
CA GLY A 209 -1.55 50.25 -8.43
C GLY A 209 -0.46 50.00 -9.47
N LYS A 210 0.79 50.37 -9.15
CA LYS A 210 1.93 49.94 -9.95
C LYS A 210 1.83 48.42 -10.11
N THR A 211 1.74 47.94 -11.34
CA THR A 211 2.01 46.54 -11.65
C THR A 211 3.37 46.23 -11.06
N ALA A 212 3.43 45.36 -10.06
CA ALA A 212 4.70 44.91 -9.52
C ALA A 212 5.44 44.24 -10.67
N THR A 213 6.60 44.80 -11.05
CA THR A 213 7.50 44.11 -11.98
C THR A 213 7.78 42.74 -11.38
N PRO A 214 7.58 41.62 -12.10
CA PRO A 214 7.91 40.31 -11.56
C PRO A 214 9.36 40.31 -11.12
N GLU A 215 9.62 39.89 -9.88
CA GLU A 215 10.98 39.73 -9.37
C GLU A 215 11.75 38.74 -10.26
N PRO A 216 13.07 38.92 -10.44
CA PRO A 216 13.86 38.09 -11.36
C PRO A 216 13.94 36.64 -10.87
N THR A 217 13.09 35.79 -11.44
CA THR A 217 13.19 34.34 -11.35
C THR A 217 14.28 33.81 -12.28
N GLN A 218 14.93 32.73 -11.86
CA GLN A 218 15.89 31.99 -12.68
C GLN A 218 15.63 30.50 -12.51
N THR A 219 15.63 29.77 -13.62
CA THR A 219 15.77 28.31 -13.61
C THR A 219 17.16 27.97 -13.11
N VAL A 220 17.24 27.33 -11.95
CA VAL A 220 18.52 26.86 -11.39
C VAL A 220 18.91 25.56 -12.09
N PRO A 221 20.19 25.13 -12.03
CA PRO A 221 20.58 23.84 -12.59
C PRO A 221 19.71 22.72 -12.00
N THR A 222 18.95 22.06 -12.88
CA THR A 222 18.02 20.99 -12.53
C THR A 222 18.72 19.92 -11.69
N PRO A 223 18.14 19.50 -10.54
CA PRO A 223 18.66 18.36 -9.78
C PRO A 223 18.75 17.13 -10.68
N THR A 224 19.90 16.48 -10.73
CA THR A 224 20.07 15.31 -11.63
C THR A 224 19.49 14.06 -10.96
N PRO A 225 18.73 13.21 -11.66
CA PRO A 225 18.26 11.94 -11.10
C PRO A 225 19.42 11.08 -10.59
N ASP A 226 19.26 10.46 -9.41
CA ASP A 226 20.26 9.58 -8.81
C ASP A 226 20.30 8.22 -9.53
N THR A 227 21.08 8.14 -10.60
CA THR A 227 21.33 6.92 -11.39
C THR A 227 22.39 5.99 -10.78
N SER A 228 22.87 6.23 -9.57
CA SER A 228 23.95 5.40 -8.96
C SER A 228 23.52 3.99 -8.53
N GLY A 229 22.23 3.65 -8.63
CA GLY A 229 21.67 2.42 -8.11
C GLY A 229 21.47 2.41 -6.59
N ARG A 230 21.95 3.43 -5.87
CA ARG A 230 21.74 3.60 -4.43
C ARG A 230 20.24 3.64 -4.12
N GLU A 231 19.85 2.83 -3.15
CA GLU A 231 18.45 2.72 -2.76
C GLU A 231 18.06 3.69 -1.65
N LEU A 232 16.80 4.12 -1.65
CA LEU A 232 16.25 5.08 -0.69
C LEU A 232 15.71 4.37 0.55
N SER A 233 16.12 4.82 1.74
CA SER A 233 15.61 4.35 3.03
C SER A 233 14.30 5.02 3.43
N ASN A 234 13.32 4.95 2.53
CA ASN A 234 11.96 5.44 2.71
C ASN A 234 11.03 4.30 3.18
N PRO A 235 9.99 4.58 3.99
CA PRO A 235 9.00 3.59 4.43
C PRO A 235 7.92 3.34 3.36
N GLN A 236 7.09 2.31 3.57
CA GLN A 236 5.95 1.93 2.72
C GLN A 236 6.30 1.71 1.24
N ARG A 237 7.57 1.41 0.94
CA ARG A 237 8.05 1.10 -0.41
C ARG A 237 9.14 0.05 -0.44
N GLY A 238 9.33 -0.57 -1.60
CA GLY A 238 10.43 -1.50 -1.86
C GLY A 238 10.29 -2.85 -1.13
N ALA A 239 11.36 -3.28 -0.47
CA ALA A 239 11.48 -4.63 0.09
C ALA A 239 11.05 -4.71 1.56
N GLN A 240 10.29 -5.74 1.93
CA GLN A 240 10.04 -6.13 3.32
C GLN A 240 10.59 -7.54 3.58
N PHE A 241 11.70 -7.61 4.30
CA PHE A 241 12.26 -8.90 4.73
C PHE A 241 11.87 -9.23 6.16
N TYR A 242 11.42 -10.47 6.38
CA TYR A 242 11.15 -11.09 7.68
C TYR A 242 11.61 -12.57 7.74
N GLY A 243 12.13 -13.13 6.66
CA GLY A 243 12.95 -14.36 6.68
C GLY A 243 14.42 -14.10 7.03
N ASP A 244 15.17 -15.20 7.13
CA ASP A 244 16.60 -15.24 7.48
C ASP A 244 17.53 -15.27 6.27
N GLU A 245 17.00 -15.38 5.04
CA GLU A 245 17.81 -15.45 3.84
C GLU A 245 18.67 -14.19 3.63
N GLN A 246 19.85 -14.38 3.03
CA GLN A 246 20.78 -13.28 2.75
C GLN A 246 20.11 -12.26 1.82
N ARG A 247 19.93 -11.05 2.32
CA ARG A 247 19.38 -9.90 1.58
C ARG A 247 20.45 -9.30 0.64
N PRO A 248 20.07 -8.46 -0.33
CA PRO A 248 21.07 -7.70 -1.08
C PRO A 248 21.85 -6.77 -0.14
N ASP A 249 23.18 -6.74 -0.28
CA ASP A 249 24.07 -6.01 0.61
C ASP A 249 23.72 -4.52 0.67
N GLY A 250 23.56 -4.00 1.90
CA GLY A 250 23.22 -2.59 2.14
C GLY A 250 21.80 -2.18 1.73
N TRP A 251 20.92 -3.11 1.33
CA TRP A 251 19.54 -2.78 0.98
C TRP A 251 18.76 -2.30 2.21
N PRO A 252 18.10 -1.12 2.16
CA PRO A 252 17.39 -0.58 3.31
C PRO A 252 16.11 -1.39 3.58
N THR A 253 15.91 -1.75 4.85
CA THR A 253 14.66 -2.33 5.36
C THR A 253 14.08 -1.40 6.41
N THR A 254 12.99 -0.72 6.06
CA THR A 254 12.40 0.41 6.80
C THR A 254 11.10 0.07 7.53
N ASP A 255 10.51 -1.10 7.25
CA ASP A 255 9.28 -1.60 7.86
C ASP A 255 9.40 -3.11 8.13
N THR A 256 9.17 -3.54 9.37
CA THR A 256 9.25 -4.95 9.78
C THR A 256 7.87 -5.60 9.89
N PHE A 257 7.80 -6.93 9.90
CA PHE A 257 6.55 -7.68 9.97
C PHE A 257 6.59 -8.74 11.08
N LEU A 258 5.52 -8.83 11.86
CA LEU A 258 5.37 -9.77 12.97
C LEU A 258 4.08 -10.58 12.81
N ARG A 259 4.24 -11.90 12.84
CA ARG A 259 3.16 -12.90 12.82
C ARG A 259 3.02 -13.48 14.23
N LEU A 260 1.83 -13.42 14.81
CA LEU A 260 1.52 -13.99 16.12
C LEU A 260 0.36 -14.98 16.01
N CYS A 261 0.40 -16.10 16.73
CA CYS A 261 -0.83 -16.83 16.99
C CYS A 261 -1.69 -16.07 17.99
N TRP A 262 -3.02 -16.20 17.88
CA TRP A 262 -3.95 -15.72 18.92
C TRP A 262 -3.58 -16.27 20.30
N ARG A 263 -3.33 -17.58 20.42
CA ARG A 263 -2.97 -18.24 21.68
C ARG A 263 -1.73 -17.65 22.36
N ASP A 264 -0.79 -17.07 21.62
CA ASP A 264 0.39 -16.43 22.21
C ASP A 264 0.04 -15.10 22.89
N LEU A 265 -1.02 -14.44 22.40
CA LEU A 265 -1.63 -13.24 22.98
C LEU A 265 -2.63 -13.54 24.10
N GLU A 266 -3.21 -14.74 24.09
CA GLU A 266 -4.21 -15.22 25.05
C GLU A 266 -3.91 -16.67 25.48
N PRO A 267 -2.87 -16.89 26.30
CA PRO A 267 -2.44 -18.24 26.72
C PRO A 267 -3.38 -18.88 27.74
N THR A 268 -4.29 -18.11 28.35
CA THR A 268 -5.36 -18.57 29.23
C THR A 268 -6.60 -17.76 28.92
N ALA A 269 -7.78 -18.38 28.92
CA ALA A 269 -9.01 -17.74 28.49
C ALA A 269 -9.27 -16.41 29.23
N HIS A 270 -9.44 -15.33 28.47
CA HIS A 270 -9.64 -13.95 28.93
C HIS A 270 -8.46 -13.33 29.70
N GLN A 271 -7.26 -13.95 29.64
CA GLN A 271 -6.02 -13.43 30.21
C GLN A 271 -5.02 -13.15 29.10
N TYR A 272 -4.78 -11.86 28.85
CA TYR A 272 -3.98 -11.40 27.71
C TYR A 272 -2.54 -11.09 28.11
N THR A 273 -1.60 -11.45 27.24
CA THR A 273 -0.19 -11.06 27.33
C THR A 273 0.29 -10.48 26.01
N PHE A 274 1.20 -9.52 26.07
CA PHE A 274 1.66 -8.78 24.89
C PHE A 274 3.18 -8.61 24.83
N GLY A 275 3.94 -9.28 25.68
CA GLY A 275 5.38 -9.03 25.87
C GLY A 275 6.22 -9.11 24.58
N GLN A 276 5.91 -10.06 23.68
CA GLN A 276 6.58 -10.16 22.37
C GLN A 276 6.28 -8.95 21.48
N LEU A 277 5.02 -8.51 21.41
CA LEU A 277 4.60 -7.33 20.65
C LEU A 277 5.19 -6.05 21.24
N GLU A 278 5.18 -5.90 22.56
CA GLU A 278 5.80 -4.76 23.27
C GLU A 278 7.31 -4.68 23.01
N HIS A 279 8.01 -5.82 23.05
CA HIS A 279 9.43 -5.89 22.75
C HIS A 279 9.73 -5.48 21.30
N GLN A 280 8.99 -6.02 20.33
CA GLN A 280 9.15 -5.72 18.91
C GLN A 280 8.80 -4.26 18.59
N LEU A 281 7.75 -3.69 19.19
CA LEU A 281 7.39 -2.28 19.06
C LEU A 281 8.46 -1.34 19.63
N LYS A 282 9.15 -1.75 20.71
CA LYS A 282 10.29 -1.00 21.27
C LYS A 282 11.51 -1.03 20.35
N GLN A 283 11.81 -2.17 19.71
CA GLN A 283 12.87 -2.27 18.70
C GLN A 283 12.55 -1.44 17.45
N ALA A 284 11.31 -1.48 16.97
CA ALA A 284 10.85 -0.68 15.84
C ALA A 284 10.95 0.83 16.15
N GLN A 285 10.51 1.25 17.34
CA GLN A 285 10.63 2.63 17.82
C GLN A 285 12.08 3.12 17.92
N SER A 286 13.03 2.30 18.39
CA SER A 286 14.45 2.70 18.49
C SER A 286 15.12 2.86 17.13
N ARG A 287 14.61 2.18 16.09
CA ARG A 287 15.09 2.28 14.70
C ARG A 287 14.31 3.30 13.85
N GLN A 288 13.25 3.91 14.40
CA GLN A 288 12.31 4.80 13.69
C GLN A 288 11.62 4.14 12.47
N TYR A 289 11.28 2.85 12.62
CA TYR A 289 10.63 2.00 11.61
C TYR A 289 9.28 1.50 12.15
N MET A 290 8.30 1.23 11.28
CA MET A 290 7.03 0.66 11.73
C MET A 290 7.11 -0.87 11.78
N LEU A 291 6.58 -1.44 12.86
CA LEU A 291 6.25 -2.85 13.00
C LEU A 291 4.83 -3.07 12.48
N ASN A 292 4.68 -4.05 11.61
CA ASN A 292 3.40 -4.42 11.01
C ASN A 292 2.96 -5.77 11.54
N LEU A 293 1.66 -5.97 11.73
CA LEU A 293 1.15 -7.07 12.57
C LEU A 293 0.14 -7.95 11.82
N ARG A 294 0.29 -9.28 11.95
CA ARG A 294 -0.76 -10.26 11.62
C ARG A 294 -1.02 -11.17 12.82
N VAL A 295 -2.25 -11.17 13.32
CA VAL A 295 -2.72 -12.14 14.33
C VAL A 295 -3.46 -13.26 13.62
N MET A 296 -3.07 -14.51 13.86
CA MET A 296 -3.55 -15.68 13.12
C MET A 296 -4.30 -16.64 14.06
N ALA A 297 -5.44 -17.17 13.60
CA ALA A 297 -6.20 -18.21 14.30
C ALA A 297 -5.72 -19.63 13.96
N GLU A 298 -5.14 -19.83 12.77
CA GLU A 298 -4.82 -21.15 12.20
C GLU A 298 -3.48 -21.11 11.45
N VAL A 299 -2.57 -22.04 11.76
CA VAL A 299 -1.29 -22.24 11.07
C VAL A 299 -1.04 -23.76 10.95
N PRO A 300 -0.54 -24.29 9.82
CA PRO A 300 -0.25 -25.72 9.69
C PRO A 300 0.78 -26.17 10.74
N GLY A 301 0.50 -27.27 11.44
CA GLY A 301 1.43 -27.85 12.44
C GLY A 301 1.57 -27.06 13.75
N GLN A 302 1.00 -25.86 13.87
CA GLN A 302 1.09 -25.00 15.06
C GLN A 302 -0.29 -24.69 15.63
N LYS A 303 -0.48 -24.92 16.94
CA LYS A 303 -1.73 -24.57 17.62
C LYS A 303 -1.80 -23.06 17.83
N CYS A 304 -2.47 -22.36 16.92
CA CYS A 304 -2.67 -20.91 17.02
C CYS A 304 -3.92 -20.46 17.76
N LEU A 305 -4.97 -21.28 17.81
CA LEU A 305 -6.20 -20.94 18.52
C LEU A 305 -6.07 -21.25 20.03
N PRO A 306 -6.62 -20.42 20.93
CA PRO A 306 -6.72 -20.73 22.36
C PRO A 306 -7.27 -22.12 22.65
N ASP A 307 -6.75 -22.75 23.70
CA ASP A 307 -6.99 -24.15 24.04
C ASP A 307 -8.46 -24.49 24.37
N ASP A 308 -9.25 -23.48 24.78
CA ASP A 308 -10.68 -23.57 25.09
C ASP A 308 -11.60 -23.55 23.86
N LEU A 309 -11.14 -23.00 22.73
CA LEU A 309 -11.95 -22.78 21.53
C LEU A 309 -11.88 -23.95 20.54
N LYS A 310 -13.03 -24.31 19.97
CA LYS A 310 -13.19 -25.47 19.08
C LYS A 310 -13.22 -25.13 17.58
N GLY A 311 -12.56 -24.05 17.19
CA GLY A 311 -12.53 -23.54 15.81
C GLY A 311 -13.60 -22.51 15.51
N TYR A 312 -13.75 -22.16 14.22
CA TYR A 312 -14.58 -21.02 13.76
C TYR A 312 -16.08 -21.15 14.07
N LYS A 313 -16.59 -22.37 14.31
CA LYS A 313 -18.00 -22.63 14.68
C LYS A 313 -18.25 -22.74 16.18
N ASP A 314 -17.23 -22.52 17.00
CA ASP A 314 -17.44 -22.33 18.44
C ASP A 314 -18.25 -21.03 18.66
N PRO A 315 -19.38 -21.05 19.40
CA PRO A 315 -20.17 -19.85 19.66
C PRO A 315 -19.40 -18.76 20.43
N GLN A 316 -18.27 -19.10 21.05
CA GLN A 316 -17.38 -18.13 21.68
C GLN A 316 -16.36 -17.51 20.71
N PHE A 317 -16.14 -18.07 19.50
CA PHE A 317 -15.10 -17.59 18.58
C PHE A 317 -15.20 -16.08 18.28
N LEU A 318 -16.35 -15.60 17.79
CA LEU A 318 -16.52 -14.17 17.46
C LEU A 318 -16.46 -13.26 18.72
N PRO A 319 -17.15 -13.56 19.84
CA PRO A 319 -17.01 -12.79 21.08
C PRO A 319 -15.57 -12.71 21.63
N ARG A 320 -14.81 -13.82 21.58
CA ARG A 320 -13.43 -13.86 22.11
C ARG A 320 -12.47 -13.14 21.15
N ALA A 321 -12.71 -13.21 19.84
CA ALA A 321 -11.97 -12.44 18.82
C ALA A 321 -12.17 -10.93 19.00
N GLU A 322 -13.41 -10.51 19.25
CA GLU A 322 -13.75 -9.12 19.56
C GLU A 322 -13.03 -8.64 20.82
N GLN A 323 -13.06 -9.42 21.91
CA GLN A 323 -12.35 -9.08 23.15
C GLN A 323 -10.83 -8.97 22.94
N LEU A 324 -10.21 -9.92 22.22
CA LEU A 324 -8.78 -9.85 21.89
C LEU A 324 -8.43 -8.55 21.16
N PHE A 325 -9.18 -8.21 20.10
CA PHE A 325 -8.90 -7.01 19.33
C PHE A 325 -9.22 -5.72 20.11
N GLN A 326 -10.24 -5.71 20.95
CA GLN A 326 -10.49 -4.59 21.87
C GLN A 326 -9.31 -4.35 22.83
N GLN A 327 -8.69 -5.40 23.38
CA GLN A 327 -7.51 -5.26 24.25
C GLN A 327 -6.27 -4.79 23.47
N LEU A 328 -6.02 -5.35 22.28
CA LEU A 328 -4.96 -4.90 21.38
C LEU A 328 -5.14 -3.42 21.00
N GLY A 329 -6.34 -3.03 20.60
CA GLY A 329 -6.69 -1.66 20.20
C GLY A 329 -6.54 -0.66 21.36
N ALA A 330 -7.07 -0.99 22.53
CA ALA A 330 -6.97 -0.14 23.72
C ALA A 330 -5.52 0.06 24.20
N LYS A 331 -4.63 -0.91 23.99
CA LYS A 331 -3.24 -0.86 24.45
C LYS A 331 -2.26 -0.31 23.41
N PHE A 332 -2.53 -0.53 22.11
CA PHE A 332 -1.59 -0.24 21.02
C PHE A 332 -2.13 0.70 19.93
N GLY A 333 -3.40 1.13 20.00
CA GLY A 333 -4.07 1.93 18.97
C GLY A 333 -3.31 3.22 18.59
N ASP A 334 -2.73 3.90 19.57
CA ASP A 334 -2.01 5.17 19.39
C ASP A 334 -0.49 5.01 19.23
N GLN A 335 0.04 3.78 19.26
CA GLN A 335 1.49 3.55 19.14
C GLN A 335 1.99 3.94 17.75
N LYS A 336 2.91 4.91 17.66
CA LYS A 336 3.44 5.38 16.37
C LYS A 336 4.26 4.30 15.64
N SER A 337 4.98 3.46 16.37
CA SER A 337 5.74 2.34 15.79
C SER A 337 4.88 1.14 15.36
N LEU A 338 3.56 1.15 15.59
CA LEU A 338 2.64 0.18 14.99
C LEU A 338 2.15 0.69 13.63
N GLY A 339 2.49 0.00 12.55
CA GLY A 339 2.13 0.37 11.19
C GLY A 339 0.78 -0.17 10.75
N TRP A 340 0.75 -0.93 9.65
CA TRP A 340 -0.46 -1.59 9.18
C TRP A 340 -0.69 -2.94 9.86
N ILE A 341 -1.95 -3.39 9.83
CA ILE A 341 -2.40 -4.64 10.44
C ILE A 341 -3.06 -5.49 9.35
N ASP A 342 -2.62 -6.73 9.18
CA ASP A 342 -3.31 -7.67 8.31
C ASP A 342 -4.56 -8.20 9.02
N ILE A 343 -5.70 -8.20 8.33
CA ILE A 343 -6.95 -8.81 8.81
C ILE A 343 -6.76 -10.33 8.81
N GLY A 344 -6.26 -10.91 9.91
CA GLY A 344 -5.65 -12.24 9.94
C GLY A 344 -6.39 -13.34 10.70
N LEU A 345 -7.52 -13.06 11.34
CA LEU A 345 -8.22 -14.06 12.17
C LEU A 345 -8.99 -15.16 11.39
N TYR A 346 -8.86 -15.27 10.06
CA TYR A 346 -9.56 -16.30 9.27
C TYR A 346 -8.70 -16.94 8.18
N GLY A 347 -8.86 -18.26 8.06
CA GLY A 347 -8.21 -19.07 7.03
C GLY A 347 -6.76 -19.39 7.33
N CYS A 348 -6.15 -20.20 6.46
CA CYS A 348 -4.79 -20.67 6.69
C CYS A 348 -3.79 -19.52 6.81
N MET A 349 -3.00 -19.49 7.89
CA MET A 349 -2.07 -18.41 8.24
C MET A 349 -2.70 -17.01 8.28
N GLY A 350 -4.03 -16.91 8.41
CA GLY A 350 -4.77 -15.65 8.31
C GLY A 350 -4.96 -15.11 6.89
N GLU A 351 -4.75 -15.96 5.88
CA GLU A 351 -4.77 -15.59 4.47
C GLU A 351 -6.13 -15.83 3.82
N TRP A 352 -7.20 -16.07 4.58
CA TRP A 352 -8.56 -16.24 4.07
C TRP A 352 -8.80 -17.43 3.12
N ARG A 353 -7.77 -18.24 2.83
CA ARG A 353 -7.93 -19.59 2.26
C ARG A 353 -8.69 -20.45 3.28
N ALA A 354 -9.78 -21.06 2.84
CA ALA A 354 -10.71 -21.77 3.73
C ALA A 354 -10.08 -22.92 4.53
N SER A 355 -8.98 -23.52 4.03
CA SER A 355 -8.23 -24.57 4.72
C SER A 355 -6.73 -24.41 4.50
N CYS A 356 -5.94 -24.93 5.45
CA CYS A 356 -4.51 -25.19 5.27
C CYS A 356 -4.17 -26.47 4.50
N SER A 357 -5.15 -27.30 4.15
CA SER A 357 -4.95 -28.57 3.46
C SER A 357 -6.09 -28.84 2.48
N ASP A 358 -5.77 -29.25 1.26
CA ASP A 358 -6.78 -29.49 0.20
C ASP A 358 -7.79 -30.61 0.58
N ASP A 359 -7.40 -31.52 1.46
CA ASP A 359 -8.19 -32.70 1.86
C ASP A 359 -9.25 -32.46 2.96
N LYS A 360 -9.44 -31.22 3.43
CA LYS A 360 -10.44 -30.91 4.48
C LYS A 360 -11.57 -30.02 3.98
N GLN A 361 -12.80 -30.50 4.16
CA GLN A 361 -13.95 -29.61 4.38
C GLN A 361 -13.71 -28.88 5.71
N ALA A 362 -13.05 -27.73 5.65
CA ALA A 362 -12.86 -26.88 6.81
C ALA A 362 -14.18 -26.25 7.26
N ASP A 363 -14.32 -26.03 8.56
CA ASP A 363 -15.44 -25.28 9.14
C ASP A 363 -15.35 -23.81 8.71
N THR A 364 -16.05 -23.44 7.64
CA THR A 364 -16.00 -22.08 7.10
C THR A 364 -16.98 -21.14 7.77
N LEU A 365 -16.57 -19.89 7.98
CA LEU A 365 -17.50 -18.82 8.35
C LEU A 365 -18.42 -18.51 7.16
N SER A 366 -19.67 -18.18 7.45
CA SER A 366 -20.57 -17.55 6.47
C SER A 366 -20.11 -16.13 6.17
N LEU A 367 -20.53 -15.55 5.04
CA LEU A 367 -20.17 -14.19 4.67
C LEU A 367 -20.54 -13.15 5.76
N GLU A 368 -21.67 -13.32 6.45
CA GLU A 368 -22.07 -12.42 7.54
C GLU A 368 -21.21 -12.58 8.81
N GLU A 369 -20.70 -13.78 9.08
CA GLU A 369 -19.72 -14.01 10.16
C GLU A 369 -18.34 -13.44 9.78
N MET A 370 -17.93 -13.58 8.51
CA MET A 370 -16.71 -12.98 7.96
C MET A 370 -16.74 -11.44 8.06
N LYS A 371 -17.86 -10.80 7.72
CA LYS A 371 -18.05 -9.34 7.86
C LYS A 371 -17.86 -8.87 9.31
N LYS A 372 -18.50 -9.55 10.27
CA LYS A 372 -18.32 -9.27 11.71
C LYS A 372 -16.87 -9.41 12.14
N LEU A 373 -16.16 -10.42 11.62
CA LEU A 373 -14.75 -10.64 11.91
C LEU A 373 -13.83 -9.58 11.30
N ILE A 374 -14.19 -9.01 10.13
CA ILE A 374 -13.54 -7.81 9.58
C ILE A 374 -13.82 -6.62 10.49
N ASP A 375 -15.09 -6.35 10.80
CA ASP A 375 -15.54 -5.19 11.57
C ASP A 375 -14.87 -5.10 12.94
N LEU A 376 -14.84 -6.19 13.72
CA LEU A 376 -14.24 -6.20 15.05
C LEU A 376 -12.74 -5.87 15.02
N GLN A 377 -12.02 -6.31 13.98
CA GLN A 377 -10.59 -6.04 13.85
C GLN A 377 -10.34 -4.58 13.47
N VAL A 378 -11.05 -4.07 12.47
CA VAL A 378 -10.84 -2.72 11.96
C VAL A 378 -11.37 -1.64 12.91
N ASN A 379 -12.45 -1.92 13.67
CA ASN A 379 -13.03 -0.98 14.63
C ASN A 379 -12.17 -0.82 15.90
N ALA A 380 -11.41 -1.85 16.28
CA ALA A 380 -10.45 -1.74 17.38
C ALA A 380 -9.28 -0.77 17.09
N PHE A 381 -8.97 -0.55 15.82
CA PHE A 381 -7.89 0.35 15.37
C PHE A 381 -8.40 1.35 14.33
N PRO A 382 -9.20 2.37 14.72
CA PRO A 382 -9.78 3.31 13.78
C PRO A 382 -8.72 4.18 13.06
N GLY A 383 -7.59 4.45 13.73
CA GLY A 383 -6.46 5.22 13.20
C GLY A 383 -5.40 4.42 12.44
N LYS A 384 -5.56 3.10 12.26
CA LYS A 384 -4.59 2.26 11.53
C LYS A 384 -5.13 1.78 10.18
N ARG A 385 -4.21 1.61 9.23
CA ARG A 385 -4.47 0.98 7.94
C ARG A 385 -4.50 -0.53 8.11
N PHE A 386 -5.41 -1.18 7.40
CA PHE A 386 -5.47 -2.63 7.31
C PHE A 386 -5.17 -3.13 5.91
N LEU A 387 -4.63 -4.33 5.80
CA LEU A 387 -4.52 -5.08 4.55
C LEU A 387 -5.33 -6.39 4.66
N MET A 388 -5.84 -6.88 3.53
CA MET A 388 -6.58 -8.14 3.49
C MET A 388 -6.20 -9.01 2.30
N PHE A 389 -6.20 -10.32 2.52
CA PHE A 389 -5.90 -11.32 1.50
C PHE A 389 -7.10 -11.57 0.56
N PRO A 390 -6.86 -11.79 -0.75
CA PRO A 390 -7.92 -11.80 -1.75
C PRO A 390 -8.67 -13.12 -1.91
N TYR A 391 -8.43 -14.13 -1.06
CA TYR A 391 -8.94 -15.49 -1.29
C TYR A 391 -10.42 -15.69 -0.90
N GLN A 392 -11.08 -14.71 -0.28
CA GLN A 392 -12.55 -14.61 -0.16
C GLN A 392 -13.05 -13.31 -0.80
N LEU A 393 -13.36 -13.33 -2.10
CA LEU A 393 -13.60 -12.11 -2.87
C LEU A 393 -14.75 -11.24 -2.35
N ASP A 394 -15.85 -11.83 -1.88
CA ASP A 394 -17.00 -11.03 -1.40
C ASP A 394 -16.77 -10.44 0.00
N ALA A 395 -15.99 -11.12 0.85
CA ALA A 395 -15.53 -10.56 2.12
C ALA A 395 -14.48 -9.46 1.90
N LEU A 396 -13.58 -9.63 0.93
CA LEU A 396 -12.63 -8.62 0.50
C LEU A 396 -13.35 -7.37 0.00
N LYS A 397 -14.30 -7.51 -0.93
CA LYS A 397 -15.11 -6.38 -1.45
C LYS A 397 -15.83 -5.62 -0.34
N TYR A 398 -16.28 -6.32 0.71
CA TYR A 398 -16.83 -5.68 1.89
C TYR A 398 -15.77 -4.83 2.62
N ALA A 399 -14.62 -5.41 2.97
CA ALA A 399 -13.54 -4.71 3.66
C ALA A 399 -13.02 -3.48 2.89
N LEU A 400 -12.81 -3.60 1.57
CA LEU A 400 -12.40 -2.50 0.69
C LEU A 400 -13.49 -1.41 0.54
N GLY A 401 -14.76 -1.75 0.77
CA GLY A 401 -15.90 -0.82 0.72
C GLY A 401 -16.15 -0.04 2.01
N LEU A 402 -15.49 -0.39 3.12
CA LEU A 402 -15.66 0.26 4.41
C LEU A 402 -15.26 1.74 4.37
N GLN A 403 -16.13 2.60 4.90
CA GLN A 403 -15.88 4.03 4.98
C GLN A 403 -14.96 4.34 6.16
N ARG A 404 -13.64 4.38 5.90
CA ARG A 404 -12.58 4.62 6.90
C ARG A 404 -11.68 5.77 6.46
N ALA A 405 -11.08 6.46 7.44
CA ALA A 405 -10.07 7.50 7.18
C ALA A 405 -8.83 6.94 6.48
N LEU A 406 -8.44 5.70 6.83
CA LEU A 406 -7.45 4.90 6.12
C LEU A 406 -8.17 3.69 5.50
N PRO A 407 -8.43 3.70 4.17
CA PRO A 407 -9.06 2.58 3.49
C PRO A 407 -8.23 1.30 3.58
N VAL A 408 -8.91 0.15 3.54
CA VAL A 408 -8.28 -1.18 3.55
C VAL A 408 -7.56 -1.41 2.22
N GLY A 409 -6.33 -1.91 2.28
CA GLY A 409 -5.52 -2.32 1.13
C GLY A 409 -5.47 -3.83 0.94
N LEU A 410 -4.63 -4.29 0.02
CA LEU A 410 -4.45 -5.72 -0.27
C LEU A 410 -3.12 -6.25 0.26
N ARG A 411 -3.11 -7.53 0.66
CA ARG A 411 -1.92 -8.36 0.84
C ARG A 411 -2.05 -9.57 -0.10
N VAL A 412 -1.05 -9.87 -0.93
CA VAL A 412 -1.16 -10.82 -2.05
C VAL A 412 0.06 -11.74 -2.08
N ASN A 413 -0.15 -13.05 -1.97
CA ASN A 413 0.92 -14.05 -2.12
C ASN A 413 1.14 -14.42 -3.59
N GLY A 414 2.25 -15.10 -3.86
CA GLY A 414 2.50 -15.69 -5.17
C GLY A 414 3.09 -14.74 -6.20
N LEU A 415 3.69 -13.60 -5.81
CA LEU A 415 4.36 -12.74 -6.77
C LEU A 415 5.47 -13.53 -7.51
N GLY A 416 5.49 -13.41 -8.84
CA GLY A 416 6.37 -14.20 -9.70
C GLY A 416 5.84 -15.59 -10.05
N THR A 417 4.68 -16.02 -9.53
CA THR A 417 3.99 -17.23 -9.98
C THR A 417 2.91 -16.90 -11.01
N ARG A 418 2.61 -17.85 -11.90
CA ARG A 418 1.68 -17.66 -13.03
C ARG A 418 0.32 -17.10 -12.62
N ASP A 419 -0.16 -17.41 -11.42
CA ASP A 419 -1.54 -17.13 -10.98
C ASP A 419 -1.64 -16.40 -9.63
N LEU A 420 -0.53 -15.85 -9.11
CA LEU A 420 -0.48 -15.26 -7.75
C LEU A 420 -1.03 -16.24 -6.70
N ASP A 421 -0.59 -17.50 -6.81
CA ASP A 421 -1.06 -18.66 -6.05
C ASP A 421 -2.59 -18.84 -6.06
N GLY A 422 -3.23 -18.51 -7.18
CA GLY A 422 -4.68 -18.54 -7.40
C GLY A 422 -5.42 -17.24 -7.06
N ALA A 423 -4.70 -16.17 -6.70
CA ALA A 423 -5.29 -14.87 -6.39
C ALA A 423 -5.54 -13.99 -7.62
N ARG A 424 -4.89 -14.25 -8.77
CA ARG A 424 -4.78 -13.27 -9.88
C ARG A 424 -6.13 -12.74 -10.36
N ALA A 425 -7.12 -13.60 -10.54
CA ALA A 425 -8.47 -13.18 -10.94
C ALA A 425 -9.16 -12.28 -9.89
N ASN A 426 -8.96 -12.56 -8.60
CA ASN A 426 -9.52 -11.76 -7.51
C ASN A 426 -8.80 -10.42 -7.35
N VAL A 427 -7.48 -10.38 -7.54
CA VAL A 427 -6.69 -9.14 -7.58
C VAL A 427 -7.14 -8.26 -8.75
N GLN A 428 -7.24 -8.82 -9.97
CA GLN A 428 -7.77 -8.12 -11.14
C GLN A 428 -9.19 -7.56 -10.93
N ALA A 429 -10.02 -8.22 -10.13
CA ALA A 429 -11.37 -7.76 -9.83
C ALA A 429 -11.44 -6.56 -8.87
N VAL A 430 -10.33 -6.19 -8.19
CA VAL A 430 -10.32 -5.11 -7.18
C VAL A 430 -9.11 -4.17 -7.24
N GLU A 431 -8.13 -4.37 -8.14
CA GLU A 431 -6.86 -3.61 -8.18
C GLU A 431 -7.04 -2.10 -8.27
N ALA A 432 -8.16 -1.64 -8.85
CA ALA A 432 -8.59 -0.23 -8.91
C ALA A 432 -8.75 0.48 -7.54
N ILE A 433 -8.52 -0.20 -6.41
CA ILE A 433 -8.32 0.41 -5.10
C ILE A 433 -6.96 1.13 -4.94
N TRP A 434 -5.98 0.85 -5.81
CA TRP A 434 -4.61 1.41 -5.72
C TRP A 434 -4.53 2.95 -5.60
N PRO A 435 -5.46 3.79 -6.10
CA PRO A 435 -5.38 5.24 -5.85
C PRO A 435 -5.68 5.63 -4.39
N LYS A 436 -6.15 4.70 -3.56
CA LYS A 436 -6.68 4.95 -2.20
C LYS A 436 -5.98 4.13 -1.11
N ALA A 437 -5.56 2.91 -1.43
CA ALA A 437 -4.90 2.01 -0.49
C ALA A 437 -3.81 1.20 -1.19
N PRO A 438 -2.72 0.85 -0.47
CA PRO A 438 -1.61 0.11 -1.03
C PRO A 438 -1.96 -1.35 -1.32
N ILE A 439 -1.20 -1.92 -2.24
CA ILE A 439 -1.22 -3.34 -2.58
C ILE A 439 0.16 -3.90 -2.23
N TYR A 440 0.22 -4.75 -1.21
CA TYR A 440 1.42 -5.43 -0.75
C TYR A 440 1.47 -6.81 -1.37
N PHE A 441 2.64 -7.18 -1.89
CA PHE A 441 2.89 -8.51 -2.42
C PHE A 441 3.87 -9.27 -1.53
N ASP A 442 3.80 -10.59 -1.54
CA ASP A 442 4.82 -11.51 -1.07
C ASP A 442 5.23 -12.41 -2.25
N PHE A 443 6.52 -12.69 -2.40
CA PHE A 443 6.99 -13.66 -3.40
C PHE A 443 6.37 -15.04 -3.19
N GLY A 444 5.99 -15.70 -4.29
CA GLY A 444 5.71 -17.12 -4.27
C GLY A 444 6.99 -17.95 -4.32
N LYS A 445 6.87 -19.27 -4.13
CA LYS A 445 7.99 -20.20 -4.26
C LYS A 445 8.54 -20.21 -5.68
N ASP A 446 9.86 -20.33 -5.80
CA ASP A 446 10.61 -20.37 -7.06
C ASP A 446 10.16 -19.29 -8.07
N PRO A 447 10.16 -18.00 -7.69
CA PRO A 447 9.48 -16.96 -8.45
C PRO A 447 10.21 -16.63 -9.77
N ASP A 448 9.43 -16.47 -10.84
CA ASP A 448 9.91 -15.84 -12.06
C ASP A 448 9.98 -14.32 -11.83
N PHE A 449 11.21 -13.77 -11.75
CA PHE A 449 11.43 -12.34 -11.52
C PHE A 449 10.99 -11.47 -12.72
N GLN A 450 10.93 -11.99 -13.95
CA GLN A 450 10.40 -11.23 -15.08
C GLN A 450 8.87 -11.14 -15.03
N GLN A 451 8.20 -12.20 -14.58
CA GLN A 451 6.77 -12.19 -14.27
C GLN A 451 6.47 -11.27 -13.08
N ALA A 452 7.26 -11.33 -12.01
CA ALA A 452 7.14 -10.45 -10.85
C ALA A 452 7.29 -8.96 -11.23
N LEU A 453 8.28 -8.63 -12.08
CA LEU A 453 8.48 -7.25 -12.58
C LEU A 453 7.27 -6.73 -13.38
N THR A 454 6.63 -7.59 -14.16
CA THR A 454 5.37 -7.28 -14.87
C THR A 454 4.20 -7.09 -13.90
N ASP A 455 4.10 -7.95 -12.88
CA ASP A 455 3.01 -7.92 -11.90
C ASP A 455 3.06 -6.68 -11.00
N ILE A 456 4.24 -6.27 -10.51
CA ILE A 456 4.35 -5.06 -9.70
C ILE A 456 3.96 -3.78 -10.45
N GLN A 457 4.21 -3.74 -11.77
CA GLN A 457 3.84 -2.62 -12.63
C GLN A 457 2.35 -2.62 -12.93
N THR A 458 1.80 -3.82 -13.23
CA THR A 458 0.38 -4.02 -13.56
C THR A 458 -0.52 -3.71 -12.36
N PHE A 459 -0.18 -4.25 -11.18
CA PHE A 459 -0.98 -4.15 -9.96
C PHE A 459 -0.46 -3.12 -8.95
N ARG A 460 0.41 -2.19 -9.39
CA ARG A 460 0.82 -1.01 -8.61
C ARG A 460 1.36 -1.39 -7.22
N ALA A 461 2.25 -2.38 -7.17
CA ALA A 461 2.77 -2.90 -5.91
C ALA A 461 3.45 -1.79 -5.09
N SER A 462 3.06 -1.67 -3.84
CA SER A 462 3.60 -0.68 -2.91
C SER A 462 4.87 -1.23 -2.25
N VAL A 463 4.79 -2.46 -1.74
CA VAL A 463 5.91 -3.18 -1.12
C VAL A 463 5.87 -4.63 -1.59
N VAL A 464 7.04 -5.24 -1.68
CA VAL A 464 7.25 -6.66 -1.98
C VAL A 464 7.98 -7.31 -0.81
N GLY A 465 7.32 -8.28 -0.18
CA GLY A 465 7.90 -9.14 0.84
C GLY A 465 8.55 -10.39 0.27
N ASP A 466 9.45 -10.98 1.04
CA ASP A 466 10.19 -12.21 0.71
C ASP A 466 9.35 -13.49 0.64
N GLY A 467 8.08 -13.45 1.08
CA GLY A 467 7.22 -14.63 1.18
C GLY A 467 7.50 -15.55 2.36
N GLY A 468 8.45 -15.21 3.24
CA GLY A 468 8.87 -15.98 4.41
C GLY A 468 9.76 -17.15 4.03
N GLY A 469 10.90 -16.86 3.40
CA GLY A 469 11.81 -17.88 2.88
C GLY A 469 11.39 -18.48 1.52
N ASN A 470 10.56 -17.79 0.74
CA ASN A 470 10.30 -18.16 -0.66
C ASN A 470 11.41 -17.64 -1.61
N LEU A 471 12.19 -16.65 -1.17
CA LEU A 471 13.46 -16.28 -1.77
C LEU A 471 14.59 -17.15 -1.21
N ARG A 472 15.65 -17.30 -2.02
CA ARG A 472 16.94 -17.87 -1.61
C ARG A 472 17.90 -16.74 -1.23
N ASP A 473 19.04 -17.08 -0.65
CA ASP A 473 20.14 -16.12 -0.42
C ASP A 473 20.47 -15.35 -1.70
N PHE A 474 20.57 -14.02 -1.60
CA PHE A 474 20.78 -13.13 -2.74
C PHE A 474 22.02 -13.49 -3.57
N SER A 475 23.09 -13.91 -2.90
CA SER A 475 24.34 -14.37 -3.51
C SER A 475 24.20 -15.65 -4.35
N SER A 476 23.16 -16.47 -4.10
CA SER A 476 22.90 -17.72 -4.83
C SER A 476 22.19 -17.52 -6.19
N TYR A 477 21.66 -16.31 -6.45
CA TYR A 477 21.05 -15.98 -7.73
C TYR A 477 22.10 -15.60 -8.78
N THR A 478 21.81 -15.91 -10.05
CA THR A 478 22.62 -15.40 -11.16
C THR A 478 22.60 -13.87 -11.19
N HIS A 479 23.63 -13.25 -11.77
CA HIS A 479 23.71 -11.78 -11.83
C HIS A 479 22.47 -11.14 -12.49
N ALA A 480 21.89 -11.77 -13.53
CA ALA A 480 20.67 -11.29 -14.17
C ALA A 480 19.44 -11.35 -13.22
N GLN A 481 19.31 -12.43 -12.44
CA GLN A 481 18.27 -12.57 -11.43
C GLN A 481 18.46 -11.57 -10.27
N GLN A 482 19.70 -11.34 -9.84
CA GLN A 482 20.04 -10.30 -8.86
C GLN A 482 19.60 -8.91 -9.34
N GLN A 483 19.93 -8.52 -10.58
CA GLN A 483 19.49 -7.24 -11.13
C GLN A 483 17.95 -7.14 -11.25
N ALA A 484 17.27 -8.20 -11.67
CA ALA A 484 15.81 -8.23 -11.73
C ALA A 484 15.17 -8.06 -10.34
N LEU A 485 15.69 -8.73 -9.31
CA LEU A 485 15.21 -8.62 -7.93
C LEU A 485 15.45 -7.21 -7.34
N LEU A 486 16.64 -6.65 -7.53
CA LEU A 486 16.95 -5.26 -7.16
C LEU A 486 15.99 -4.27 -7.86
N GLU A 487 15.65 -4.51 -9.13
CA GLU A 487 14.75 -3.63 -9.88
C GLU A 487 13.28 -3.76 -9.47
N ILE A 488 12.82 -4.96 -9.11
CA ILE A 488 11.50 -5.17 -8.48
C ILE A 488 11.39 -4.34 -7.20
N PHE A 489 12.38 -4.44 -6.31
CA PHE A 489 12.39 -3.68 -5.07
C PHE A 489 12.56 -2.17 -5.31
N ARG A 490 13.34 -1.74 -6.31
CA ARG A 490 13.52 -0.31 -6.62
C ARG A 490 12.25 0.35 -7.14
N ARG A 491 11.52 -0.35 -8.02
CA ARG A 491 10.28 0.15 -8.65
C ARG A 491 9.06 0.12 -7.73
N SER A 492 9.01 -0.83 -6.80
CA SER A 492 7.88 -1.00 -5.89
C SER A 492 7.69 0.22 -4.98
N GLY A 493 6.45 0.69 -4.89
CA GLY A 493 6.09 1.90 -4.15
C GLY A 493 6.29 3.18 -4.95
N TYR A 494 6.49 4.28 -4.24
CA TYR A 494 6.78 5.59 -4.80
C TYR A 494 8.30 5.80 -4.96
N ARG A 495 8.72 6.70 -5.87
CA ARG A 495 10.10 7.18 -5.97
C ARG A 495 10.12 8.60 -6.50
N PHE A 496 10.25 9.58 -5.62
CA PHE A 496 10.16 10.99 -6.00
C PHE A 496 11.48 11.54 -6.56
N VAL A 497 11.37 12.28 -7.67
CA VAL A 497 12.43 13.07 -8.33
C VAL A 497 11.94 14.49 -8.59
N LEU A 498 12.89 15.41 -8.78
CA LEU A 498 12.62 16.80 -9.17
C LEU A 498 13.15 17.00 -10.60
N ASN A 499 12.25 17.16 -11.57
CA ASN A 499 12.56 17.28 -12.99
C ASN A 499 12.88 18.72 -13.44
N ASP A 500 12.43 19.72 -12.68
CA ASP A 500 12.80 21.12 -12.86
C ASP A 500 12.67 21.89 -11.54
N VAL A 501 13.50 22.91 -11.36
CA VAL A 501 13.41 23.85 -10.23
C VAL A 501 13.70 25.27 -10.74
N THR A 502 12.77 26.19 -10.50
CA THR A 502 12.89 27.61 -10.81
C THR A 502 12.56 28.42 -9.55
N LEU A 503 13.36 29.45 -9.25
CA LEU A 503 13.20 30.23 -8.01
C LEU A 503 13.48 31.73 -8.19
N SER A 504 12.93 32.58 -7.32
CA SER A 504 13.33 33.99 -7.20
C SER A 504 14.79 34.11 -6.78
N THR A 505 15.62 34.78 -7.58
CA THR A 505 17.06 34.94 -7.25
C THR A 505 17.36 36.10 -6.32
N THR A 506 16.55 37.16 -6.41
CA THR A 506 16.66 38.36 -5.57
C THR A 506 15.27 38.76 -5.09
N VAL A 507 15.10 38.91 -3.78
CA VAL A 507 13.83 39.22 -3.11
C VAL A 507 14.09 40.33 -2.09
N ALA A 508 13.17 41.28 -1.91
CA ALA A 508 13.31 42.26 -0.82
C ALA A 508 12.97 41.67 0.57
N PRO A 509 13.44 42.21 1.69
CA PRO A 509 12.81 41.99 3.00
C PRO A 509 11.32 42.37 2.92
N GLY A 510 10.41 41.52 3.39
CA GLY A 510 8.96 41.69 3.18
C GLY A 510 8.47 41.31 1.76
N GLY A 511 9.39 40.94 0.86
CA GLY A 511 9.13 40.60 -0.53
C GLY A 511 8.54 39.20 -0.73
N ARG A 512 8.25 38.88 -2.00
CA ARG A 512 7.53 37.66 -2.40
C ARG A 512 8.44 36.69 -3.13
N MET A 513 8.98 35.73 -2.40
CA MET A 513 9.73 34.62 -2.97
C MET A 513 8.78 33.68 -3.73
N VAL A 514 9.12 33.37 -4.98
CA VAL A 514 8.41 32.37 -5.81
C VAL A 514 9.32 31.16 -5.99
N ILE A 515 8.74 29.97 -5.87
CA ILE A 515 9.43 28.69 -6.09
C ILE A 515 8.51 27.81 -6.94
N SER A 516 9.00 27.38 -8.11
CA SER A 516 8.34 26.40 -8.97
C SER A 516 9.17 25.12 -8.99
N VAL A 517 8.55 23.98 -8.68
CA VAL A 517 9.19 22.66 -8.70
C VAL A 517 8.36 21.69 -9.52
N GLN A 518 8.96 21.07 -10.54
CA GLN A 518 8.33 19.96 -11.23
C GLN A 518 8.69 18.64 -10.54
N TRP A 519 7.76 18.09 -9.78
CA TRP A 519 7.87 16.78 -9.14
C TRP A 519 7.48 15.66 -10.09
N ALA A 520 8.14 14.51 -9.99
CA ALA A 520 7.71 13.27 -10.61
C ALA A 520 7.82 12.08 -9.65
N ASN A 521 6.99 11.06 -9.87
CA ASN A 521 7.05 9.78 -9.17
C ASN A 521 7.40 8.66 -10.16
N ASP A 522 8.65 8.22 -10.16
CA ASP A 522 9.17 7.16 -11.05
C ASP A 522 8.77 5.75 -10.60
N GLY A 523 8.17 5.63 -9.41
CA GLY A 523 7.70 4.37 -8.84
C GLY A 523 6.38 3.88 -9.45
N VAL A 524 6.02 2.63 -9.14
CA VAL A 524 4.79 1.99 -9.64
C VAL A 524 3.56 2.26 -8.78
N ALA A 525 3.69 2.85 -7.59
CA ALA A 525 2.56 3.21 -6.71
C ALA A 525 2.63 4.66 -6.17
N PRO A 526 1.51 5.23 -5.71
CA PRO A 526 1.49 6.43 -4.87
C PRO A 526 2.22 6.25 -3.53
N VAL A 527 2.46 7.37 -2.83
CA VAL A 527 2.68 7.36 -1.38
C VAL A 527 1.32 7.38 -0.66
N TYR A 528 1.15 6.57 0.39
CA TYR A 528 -0.11 6.44 1.12
C TYR A 528 -0.04 6.96 2.57
N HIS A 529 1.03 7.66 2.89
CA HIS A 529 1.28 8.33 4.16
C HIS A 529 1.43 9.84 3.91
N PRO A 530 0.86 10.72 4.74
CA PRO A 530 0.96 12.16 4.56
C PRO A 530 2.35 12.70 4.93
N TRP A 531 2.95 13.45 4.00
CA TRP A 531 4.24 14.13 4.14
C TRP A 531 4.09 15.62 3.85
N SER A 532 4.74 16.49 4.63
CA SER A 532 4.85 17.93 4.37
C SER A 532 6.12 18.22 3.57
N VAL A 533 6.01 18.93 2.45
CA VAL A 533 7.16 19.52 1.76
C VAL A 533 7.44 20.88 2.40
N VAL A 534 8.67 21.12 2.83
CA VAL A 534 9.04 22.29 3.63
C VAL A 534 10.24 23.01 3.02
N TYR A 535 10.08 24.29 2.74
CA TYR A 535 11.14 25.17 2.26
C TYR A 535 11.78 25.93 3.42
N GLN A 536 13.09 26.14 3.35
CA GLN A 536 13.89 26.79 4.38
C GLN A 536 14.94 27.70 3.76
N LEU A 537 15.12 28.90 4.31
CA LEU A 537 16.28 29.75 4.02
C LEU A 537 17.31 29.58 5.14
N ARG A 538 18.54 29.26 4.76
CA ARG A 538 19.67 29.08 5.67
C ARG A 538 20.71 30.19 5.49
N ASN A 539 21.21 30.73 6.59
CA ASN A 539 22.29 31.73 6.56
C ASN A 539 23.65 31.07 6.25
N ALA A 540 24.73 31.87 6.23
CA ALA A 540 26.08 31.39 5.98
C ALA A 540 26.60 30.37 7.02
N ASP A 541 26.07 30.38 8.25
CA ASP A 541 26.37 29.40 9.31
C ASP A 541 25.54 28.09 9.17
N GLY A 542 24.73 27.98 8.11
CA GLY A 542 23.80 26.86 7.89
C GLY A 542 22.53 26.90 8.76
N ARG A 543 22.33 27.95 9.58
CA ARG A 543 21.16 28.09 10.45
C ARG A 543 19.92 28.47 9.65
N VAL A 544 18.82 27.74 9.87
CA VAL A 544 17.50 28.10 9.33
C VAL A 544 17.04 29.42 9.96
N VAL A 545 16.80 30.42 9.12
CA VAL A 545 16.31 31.76 9.53
C VAL A 545 14.89 32.05 9.08
N TRP A 546 14.36 31.23 8.17
CA TRP A 546 12.97 31.23 7.72
C TRP A 546 12.62 29.80 7.26
N SER A 547 11.37 29.38 7.49
CA SER A 547 10.83 28.11 7.02
C SER A 547 9.33 28.23 6.81
N ASP A 548 8.78 27.56 5.80
CA ASP A 548 7.34 27.46 5.57
C ASP A 548 7.00 26.16 4.80
N GLU A 549 5.74 25.73 4.81
CA GLU A 549 5.29 24.49 4.16
C GLU A 549 4.62 24.76 2.80
N SER A 550 4.85 23.89 1.82
CA SER A 550 4.12 23.86 0.54
C SER A 550 2.70 23.30 0.75
N ASN A 551 1.77 23.73 -0.11
CA ASN A 551 0.42 23.19 -0.20
C ASN A 551 0.38 21.84 -0.96
N LEU A 552 1.49 21.42 -1.57
CA LEU A 552 1.62 20.16 -2.30
C LEU A 552 1.42 18.95 -1.38
N SER A 553 0.41 18.14 -1.69
CA SER A 553 0.30 16.79 -1.14
C SER A 553 1.02 15.80 -2.04
N LEU A 554 2.10 15.18 -1.55
CA LEU A 554 2.79 14.12 -2.31
C LEU A 554 1.88 12.91 -2.62
N MET A 555 0.77 12.75 -1.90
CA MET A 555 -0.23 11.72 -2.17
C MET A 555 -1.05 11.98 -3.45
N SER A 556 -1.05 13.20 -4.02
CA SER A 556 -1.71 13.49 -5.30
C SER A 556 -0.84 13.12 -6.52
N ILE A 557 0.45 12.87 -6.32
CA ILE A 557 1.39 12.53 -7.39
C ILE A 557 1.30 11.02 -7.68
N GLY A 558 0.52 10.69 -8.70
CA GLY A 558 0.33 9.32 -9.16
C GLY A 558 1.63 8.66 -9.67
N PRO A 559 1.68 7.33 -9.72
CA PRO A 559 2.81 6.59 -10.26
C PRO A 559 3.04 6.86 -11.74
N GLN A 560 4.31 7.03 -12.13
CA GLN A 560 4.75 7.45 -13.47
C GLN A 560 4.06 8.74 -13.96
N SER A 561 3.86 9.68 -13.04
CA SER A 561 3.27 10.99 -13.34
C SER A 561 4.12 12.14 -12.82
N THR A 562 3.86 13.32 -13.39
CA THR A 562 4.58 14.57 -13.14
C THR A 562 3.57 15.64 -12.71
N THR A 563 3.93 16.46 -11.73
CA THR A 563 3.10 17.57 -11.21
C THR A 563 3.99 18.78 -10.95
N SER A 564 3.59 19.96 -11.44
CA SER A 564 4.22 21.23 -11.07
C SER A 564 3.62 21.76 -9.77
N ASP A 565 4.48 22.19 -8.86
CA ASP A 565 4.17 22.88 -7.62
C ASP A 565 4.68 24.32 -7.73
N ASP A 566 3.77 25.29 -7.84
CA ASP A 566 4.08 26.72 -8.03
C ASP A 566 3.71 27.50 -6.76
N GLU A 567 4.69 27.67 -5.87
CA GLU A 567 4.52 28.23 -4.54
C GLU A 567 4.99 29.69 -4.41
N SER A 568 4.38 30.43 -3.48
CA SER A 568 4.68 31.85 -3.30
C SER A 568 4.57 32.35 -1.85
N PHE A 569 5.75 32.54 -1.25
CA PHE A 569 5.92 32.89 0.15
C PHE A 569 6.24 34.38 0.34
N VAL A 570 5.70 34.98 1.40
CA VAL A 570 6.09 36.33 1.84
C VAL A 570 7.18 36.21 2.89
N LEU A 571 8.35 36.77 2.62
CA LEU A 571 9.48 36.73 3.55
C LEU A 571 9.33 37.78 4.67
N PRO A 572 9.89 37.57 5.86
CA PRO A 572 9.85 38.57 6.93
C PRO A 572 10.54 39.88 6.54
N GLU A 573 9.96 41.03 6.92
CA GLU A 573 10.60 42.35 6.80
C GLU A 573 11.89 42.45 7.64
N THR A 574 12.01 41.64 8.68
CA THR A 574 13.18 41.56 9.57
C THR A 574 14.33 40.72 9.01
N LEU A 575 14.17 40.08 7.85
CA LEU A 575 15.21 39.24 7.26
C LEU A 575 16.38 40.11 6.78
N ALA A 576 17.57 39.86 7.33
CA ALA A 576 18.74 40.67 7.03
C ALA A 576 19.13 40.58 5.54
N ARG A 577 19.73 41.65 5.02
CA ARG A 577 20.31 41.66 3.67
C ARG A 577 21.50 40.72 3.60
N GLY A 578 21.55 39.87 2.57
CA GLY A 578 22.58 38.84 2.45
C GLY A 578 22.24 37.79 1.40
N THR A 579 23.09 36.78 1.28
CA THR A 579 22.82 35.58 0.46
C THR A 579 22.47 34.42 1.40
N TYR A 580 21.41 33.70 1.06
CA TYR A 580 20.89 32.56 1.81
C TYR A 580 20.82 31.33 0.91
N THR A 581 21.00 30.15 1.48
CA THR A 581 20.79 28.87 0.79
C THR A 581 19.32 28.48 0.95
N LEU A 582 18.62 28.24 -0.17
CA LEU A 582 17.29 27.63 -0.16
C LEU A 582 17.45 26.10 -0.08
N THR A 583 16.84 25.49 0.93
CA THR A 583 16.76 24.02 1.08
C THR A 583 15.31 23.55 1.14
N LEU A 584 15.05 22.35 0.62
CA LEU A 584 13.78 21.64 0.68
C LEU A 584 13.92 20.41 1.56
N GLN A 585 12.96 20.13 2.44
CA GLN A 585 12.92 18.95 3.29
C GLN A 585 11.52 18.33 3.24
N VAL A 586 11.42 17.01 3.07
CA VAL A 586 10.12 16.30 3.09
C VAL A 586 9.95 15.64 4.46
N ARG A 587 9.07 16.18 5.30
CA ARG A 587 8.90 15.78 6.71
C ARG A 587 7.70 14.88 6.92
N ASP A 588 7.82 13.91 7.81
CA ASP A 588 6.69 13.11 8.28
C ASP A 588 5.75 14.00 9.11
N THR A 589 4.49 14.10 8.69
CA THR A 589 3.45 14.86 9.40
C THR A 589 3.15 14.32 10.80
N GLN A 590 3.48 13.06 11.08
CA GLN A 590 3.35 12.44 12.40
C GLN A 590 4.63 12.52 13.25
N GLY A 591 5.75 13.00 12.67
CA GLY A 591 7.03 13.15 13.37
C GLY A 591 7.61 11.83 13.91
N PHE A 592 7.36 10.70 13.25
CA PHE A 592 7.91 9.39 13.58
C PHE A 592 9.08 9.02 12.66
N TYR A 593 8.83 9.03 11.35
CA TYR A 593 9.83 8.71 10.34
C TYR A 593 10.86 9.83 10.18
N ARG A 594 12.04 9.45 9.70
CA ARG A 594 13.05 10.38 9.19
C ARG A 594 12.53 11.08 7.92
N PRO A 595 13.08 12.27 7.57
CA PRO A 595 12.72 12.96 6.34
C PRO A 595 12.84 12.06 5.11
N LEU A 596 11.83 12.10 4.26
CA LEU A 596 11.73 11.29 3.04
C LEU A 596 12.82 11.71 2.06
N GLN A 597 13.55 10.71 1.56
CA GLN A 597 14.62 10.89 0.60
C GLN A 597 14.07 10.96 -0.83
N LEU A 598 14.61 11.90 -1.61
CA LEU A 598 14.40 12.07 -3.04
C LEU A 598 15.51 11.38 -3.83
N SER A 599 15.18 10.82 -4.99
CA SER A 599 16.11 10.16 -5.92
C SER A 599 16.87 11.16 -6.79
N ILE A 600 17.48 12.17 -6.18
CA ILE A 600 18.20 13.27 -6.87
C ILE A 600 19.63 13.44 -6.34
N LYS A 601 20.46 14.09 -7.15
CA LYS A 601 21.82 14.54 -6.82
C LYS A 601 21.95 16.07 -6.92
N PRO A 602 22.73 16.73 -6.03
CA PRO A 602 23.44 16.13 -4.89
C PRO A 602 22.49 15.54 -3.84
N GLY A 603 23.00 14.59 -3.04
CA GLY A 603 22.21 13.94 -2.00
C GLY A 603 21.83 14.88 -0.85
N PRO A 604 21.02 14.40 0.10
CA PRO A 604 20.57 15.23 1.22
C PRO A 604 21.73 15.62 2.16
N LEU A 605 21.55 16.76 2.82
CA LEU A 605 22.33 17.19 3.97
C LEU A 605 22.08 16.26 5.17
N ALA A 606 22.86 16.42 6.25
CA ALA A 606 22.79 15.58 7.44
C ALA A 606 21.41 15.54 8.13
N ASP A 607 20.57 16.57 7.93
CA ASP A 607 19.20 16.66 8.43
C ASP A 607 18.14 16.17 7.42
N GLY A 608 18.53 15.60 6.28
CA GLY A 608 17.62 15.12 5.25
C GLY A 608 17.09 16.19 4.29
N SER A 609 17.53 17.45 4.41
CA SER A 609 17.17 18.51 3.45
C SER A 609 18.05 18.49 2.18
N TYR A 610 17.52 18.98 1.07
CA TYR A 610 18.20 19.08 -0.23
C TYR A 610 18.39 20.56 -0.58
N THR A 611 19.61 20.94 -0.96
CA THR A 611 19.89 22.30 -1.45
C THR A 611 19.30 22.49 -2.86
N LEU A 612 18.44 23.50 -3.02
CA LEU A 612 17.86 23.87 -4.30
C LEU A 612 18.63 25.01 -5.00
N GLY A 613 19.20 25.93 -4.23
CA GLY A 613 19.94 27.07 -4.79
C GLY A 613 20.25 28.15 -3.76
N ALA A 614 20.59 29.34 -4.24
CA ALA A 614 20.86 30.50 -3.42
C ALA A 614 19.90 31.65 -3.77
N ILE A 615 19.44 32.38 -2.74
CA ILE A 615 18.54 33.52 -2.85
C ILE A 615 19.18 34.71 -2.15
N ARG A 616 19.13 35.88 -2.78
CA ARG A 616 19.72 37.11 -2.26
C ARG A 616 18.65 38.08 -1.76
N ILE A 617 18.80 38.54 -0.52
CA ILE A 617 17.93 39.53 0.10
C ILE A 617 18.56 40.91 -0.01
N GLN A 618 17.84 41.87 -0.62
CA GLN A 618 18.32 43.24 -0.94
C GLN A 618 17.29 44.33 -0.62
#